data_AF-A0A343YVD2-F1
#
_entry.id   AF-A0A343YVD2-F1
#
_cell.length_a   1.000
_cell.length_b   1.000
_cell.length_c   1.000
_cell.angle_alpha   90.00
_cell.angle_beta   90.00
_cell.angle_gamma   90.00
#
_symmetry.space_group_name_H-M   'P 1'
#
loop_
_entity.id
_entity.type
_entity.pdbx_description
1 polymer ?
#
loop_
_entity_poly.entity_id
_entity_poly.type
_entity_poly.pdbx_seq_one_letter_code
_entity_poly.pdbx_strand_id
1 'polypeptide(L)'
;MTLIFLLILPSLFNKFHPFFFNILLLLYSLILVMKLNYLFNNYWYSYLFYLLMIGGIMILILYMTSISNNEIYMMKFNYFYIKLFFIGMISYYYYHINIVNMTSENLNMWNLLKSINMMELKILFLNLSVSVFMLLYLFIMMIITVMILSKNNVPLRQMNYEKNF
;
A
#
# COMPACT_ATOMS: atom_id res chain seq x y z
N MET A 1 9.06 12.53 -1.34
CA MET A 1 10.03 12.62 -0.23
C MET A 1 9.45 12.13 1.09
N THR A 2 8.21 12.47 1.47
CA THR A 2 7.54 11.83 2.63
C THR A 2 7.58 10.29 2.60
N LEU A 3 7.27 9.67 1.44
CA LEU A 3 7.38 8.21 1.25
C LEU A 3 8.81 7.67 1.38
N ILE A 4 9.82 8.46 1.04
CA ILE A 4 11.24 8.06 1.15
C ILE A 4 11.66 8.07 2.63
N PHE A 5 11.17 9.03 3.42
CA PHE A 5 11.37 9.01 4.87
C PHE A 5 10.72 7.79 5.52
N LEU A 6 9.52 7.38 5.10
CA LEU A 6 8.90 6.15 5.59
C LEU A 6 9.69 4.89 5.25
N LEU A 7 10.38 4.86 4.10
CA LEU A 7 11.25 3.73 3.71
C LEU A 7 12.54 3.63 4.54
N ILE A 8 12.99 4.74 5.14
CA ILE A 8 14.18 4.79 5.99
C ILE A 8 13.84 4.33 7.43
N LEU A 9 12.59 4.45 7.87
CA LEU A 9 12.14 4.03 9.21
C LEU A 9 12.59 2.60 9.62
N PRO A 10 12.47 1.55 8.79
CA PRO A 10 12.92 0.22 9.18
C PRO A 10 14.42 0.12 9.47
N SER A 11 15.26 1.01 8.92
CA SER A 11 16.70 1.05 9.24
C SER A 11 17.01 1.62 10.63
N LEU A 12 16.02 2.24 11.31
CA LEU A 12 16.15 2.74 12.70
C LEU A 12 16.22 1.59 13.72
N PHE A 13 15.75 0.39 13.36
CA PHE A 13 15.59 -0.74 14.27
C PHE A 13 16.75 -1.72 14.12
N ASN A 14 17.49 -1.93 15.21
CA ASN A 14 18.63 -2.87 15.21
C ASN A 14 18.20 -4.35 15.16
N LYS A 15 16.91 -4.65 15.38
CA LYS A 15 16.37 -6.01 15.36
C LYS A 15 15.16 -6.05 14.44
N PHE A 16 15.25 -6.94 13.45
CA PHE A 16 14.18 -7.21 12.49
C PHE A 16 13.09 -8.03 13.18
N HIS A 17 12.01 -7.39 13.61
CA HIS A 17 10.82 -8.10 14.06
C HIS A 17 9.74 -8.05 12.98
N PRO A 18 9.25 -9.20 12.48
CA PRO A 18 8.31 -9.25 11.35
C PRO A 18 7.00 -8.50 11.63
N PHE A 19 6.50 -8.55 12.86
CA PHE A 19 5.30 -7.81 13.28
C PHE A 19 5.45 -6.29 13.11
N PHE A 20 6.61 -5.72 13.45
CA PHE A 20 6.82 -4.29 13.30
C PHE A 20 6.87 -3.87 11.83
N PHE A 21 7.47 -4.71 10.97
CA PHE A 21 7.44 -4.49 9.53
C PHE A 21 6.01 -4.55 8.97
N ASN A 22 5.15 -5.45 9.44
CA ASN A 22 3.75 -5.50 9.01
C ASN A 22 3.00 -4.21 9.38
N ILE A 23 3.20 -3.67 10.59
CA ILE A 23 2.61 -2.39 11.01
C ILE A 23 3.14 -1.24 10.17
N LEU A 24 4.46 -1.22 9.91
CA LEU A 24 5.09 -0.20 9.08
C LEU A 24 4.54 -0.21 7.64
N LEU A 25 4.34 -1.40 7.08
CA LEU A 25 3.80 -1.58 5.73
C LEU A 25 2.34 -1.07 5.63
N LEU A 26 1.52 -1.30 6.67
CA LEU A 26 0.16 -0.77 6.75
C LEU A 26 0.18 0.77 6.71
N LEU A 27 1.00 1.40 7.55
CA LEU A 27 1.12 2.86 7.58
C LEU A 27 1.62 3.43 6.25
N TYR A 28 2.60 2.77 5.63
CA TYR A 28 3.10 3.16 4.31
C TYR A 28 2.01 3.11 3.25
N SER A 29 1.23 2.02 3.21
CA SER A 29 0.16 1.83 2.24
C SER A 29 -0.96 2.88 2.38
N LEU A 30 -1.32 3.26 3.61
CA LEU A 30 -2.29 4.31 3.90
C LEU A 30 -1.84 5.67 3.35
N ILE A 31 -0.59 6.05 3.60
CA ILE A 31 -0.02 7.34 3.17
C ILE A 31 0.11 7.38 1.64
N LEU A 32 0.45 6.24 1.02
CA LEU A 32 0.55 6.13 -0.42
C LEU A 32 -0.82 6.31 -1.09
N VAL A 33 -1.87 5.69 -0.55
CA VAL A 33 -3.25 5.83 -1.04
C VAL A 33 -3.75 7.28 -0.93
N MET A 34 -3.49 7.94 0.20
CA MET A 34 -3.83 9.35 0.38
C MET A 34 -3.13 10.24 -0.65
N LYS A 35 -1.86 9.95 -0.96
CA LYS A 35 -1.11 10.70 -1.98
C LYS A 35 -1.62 10.43 -3.41
N LEU A 36 -1.96 9.18 -3.73
CA LEU A 36 -2.55 8.83 -5.03
C LEU A 36 -3.88 9.55 -5.24
N ASN A 37 -4.70 9.62 -4.19
CA ASN A 37 -5.97 10.34 -4.26
C ASN A 37 -5.76 11.84 -4.55
N TYR A 38 -4.77 12.47 -3.92
CA TYR A 38 -4.41 13.86 -4.20
C TYR A 38 -3.93 14.08 -5.65
N LEU A 39 -3.21 13.12 -6.24
CA LEU A 39 -2.65 13.25 -7.59
C LEU A 39 -3.70 13.07 -8.69
N PHE A 40 -4.54 12.05 -8.59
CA PHE A 40 -5.49 11.69 -9.65
C PHE A 40 -6.88 12.29 -9.44
N ASN A 41 -7.15 12.85 -8.25
CA ASN A 41 -8.42 13.47 -7.89
C ASN A 41 -9.65 12.58 -8.18
N ASN A 42 -9.44 11.26 -8.22
CA ASN A 42 -10.43 10.23 -8.47
C ASN A 42 -10.19 9.09 -7.48
N TYR A 43 -11.19 8.87 -6.61
CA TYR A 43 -11.10 7.94 -5.49
C TYR A 43 -11.01 6.47 -5.93
N TRP A 44 -11.51 6.12 -7.12
CA TRP A 44 -11.67 4.73 -7.56
C TRP A 44 -10.33 3.98 -7.65
N TYR A 45 -9.33 4.59 -8.27
CA TYR A 45 -8.01 3.97 -8.41
C TYR A 45 -7.27 3.88 -7.08
N SER A 46 -7.30 4.94 -6.27
CA SER A 46 -6.69 4.91 -4.94
C SER A 46 -7.34 3.87 -4.01
N TYR A 47 -8.65 3.67 -4.13
CA TYR A 47 -9.40 2.70 -3.34
C TYR A 47 -9.10 1.25 -3.75
N LEU A 48 -9.08 0.94 -5.04
CA LEU A 48 -8.72 -0.40 -5.54
C LEU A 48 -7.30 -0.78 -5.12
N PHE A 49 -6.35 0.15 -5.21
CA PHE A 49 -4.98 -0.08 -4.78
C PHE A 49 -4.90 -0.38 -3.27
N TYR A 50 -5.69 0.32 -2.44
CA TYR A 50 -5.73 0.09 -1.00
C TYR A 50 -6.22 -1.32 -0.64
N LEU A 51 -7.31 -1.78 -1.27
CA LEU A 51 -7.87 -3.11 -1.02
C LEU A 51 -6.90 -4.23 -1.39
N LEU A 52 -6.23 -4.11 -2.54
CA LEU A 52 -5.23 -5.08 -2.98
C LEU A 52 -4.07 -5.18 -1.98
N MET A 53 -3.58 -4.04 -1.50
CA MET A 53 -2.47 -4.00 -0.55
C MET A 53 -2.86 -4.57 0.83
N ILE A 54 -4.04 -4.23 1.35
CA ILE A 54 -4.51 -4.79 2.63
C ILE A 54 -4.74 -6.30 2.56
N GLY A 55 -5.30 -6.80 1.46
CA GLY A 55 -5.48 -8.23 1.26
C GLY A 55 -4.15 -9.00 1.37
N GLY A 56 -3.08 -8.49 0.75
CA GLY A 56 -1.74 -9.07 0.85
C GLY A 56 -1.17 -9.01 2.28
N ILE A 57 -1.38 -7.91 2.99
CA ILE A 57 -0.89 -7.76 4.37
C ILE A 57 -1.61 -8.69 5.33
N MET A 58 -2.92 -8.93 5.15
CA MET A 58 -3.68 -9.85 6.00
C MET A 58 -3.13 -11.29 5.94
N ILE A 59 -2.73 -11.75 4.75
CA ILE A 59 -2.12 -13.07 4.56
C ILE A 59 -0.75 -13.14 5.27
N LEU A 60 0.05 -12.07 5.18
CA LEU A 60 1.34 -11.98 5.87
C LEU A 60 1.20 -11.98 7.41
N ILE A 61 0.15 -11.36 7.95
CA ILE A 61 -0.13 -11.40 9.40
C ILE A 61 -0.48 -12.83 9.82
N LEU A 62 -1.34 -13.52 9.07
CA LEU A 62 -1.72 -14.92 9.35
C LEU A 62 -0.52 -15.87 9.33
N TYR A 63 0.41 -15.67 8.38
CA TYR A 63 1.63 -16.45 8.31
C TYR A 63 2.51 -16.25 9.55
N MET A 64 2.75 -15.00 9.95
CA MET A 64 3.65 -14.70 11.08
C MET A 64 3.09 -15.15 12.43
N THR A 65 1.79 -14.99 12.67
CA THR A 65 1.17 -15.50 13.92
C THR A 65 1.22 -17.02 14.02
N SER A 66 1.34 -17.73 12.91
CA SER A 66 1.46 -19.19 12.90
C SER A 66 2.86 -19.73 13.19
N ILE A 67 3.90 -18.88 13.14
CA ILE A 67 5.32 -19.29 13.19
C ILE A 67 6.04 -18.81 14.45
N SER A 68 5.68 -17.66 15.02
CA SER A 68 6.45 -17.09 16.13
C SER A 68 5.95 -17.53 17.51
N ASN A 69 6.87 -17.98 18.38
CA ASN A 69 6.66 -17.98 19.83
C ASN A 69 6.35 -16.55 20.30
N ASN A 70 5.36 -16.37 21.17
CA ASN A 70 4.91 -15.08 21.73
C ASN A 70 5.95 -14.45 22.70
N GLU A 71 7.21 -14.30 22.29
CA GLU A 71 8.23 -13.65 23.11
C GLU A 71 8.03 -12.13 23.12
N ILE A 72 8.10 -11.53 24.31
CA ILE A 72 7.96 -10.09 24.50
C ILE A 72 9.16 -9.40 23.87
N TYR A 73 8.94 -8.72 22.74
CA TYR A 73 9.99 -8.02 22.02
C TYR A 73 10.28 -6.64 22.66
N MET A 74 11.50 -6.47 23.19
CA MET A 74 12.00 -5.14 23.60
C MET A 74 12.68 -4.43 22.42
N MET A 75 12.03 -3.38 21.91
CA MET A 75 12.60 -2.47 20.91
C MET A 75 13.74 -1.64 21.51
N LYS A 76 14.95 -1.80 20.98
CA LYS A 76 16.07 -0.88 21.23
C LYS A 76 16.19 0.08 20.04
N PHE A 77 15.93 1.36 20.29
CA PHE A 77 16.08 2.41 19.30
C PHE A 77 17.48 3.00 19.34
N ASN A 78 18.10 3.16 18.17
CA ASN A 78 19.35 3.91 18.05
C ASN A 78 19.03 5.41 17.94
N TYR A 79 19.35 6.18 18.98
CA TYR A 79 19.13 7.63 19.04
C TYR A 79 19.77 8.42 17.88
N PHE A 80 20.84 7.90 17.29
CA PHE A 80 21.50 8.52 16.13
C PHE A 80 20.59 8.56 14.90
N TYR A 81 19.93 7.45 14.58
CA TYR A 81 19.03 7.36 13.43
C TYR A 81 17.77 8.21 13.64
N ILE A 82 17.28 8.32 14.89
CA ILE A 82 16.16 9.21 15.22
C ILE A 82 16.52 10.67 14.91
N LYS A 83 17.71 11.13 15.30
CA LYS A 83 18.16 12.50 15.01
C LYS A 83 18.23 12.77 13.50
N LEU A 84 18.77 11.83 12.72
CA LEU A 84 18.84 11.93 11.25
C LEU A 84 17.45 12.05 10.62
N PHE A 85 16.48 11.28 11.12
CA PHE A 85 15.10 11.34 10.64
C PHE A 85 14.48 12.73 10.87
N PHE A 86 14.65 13.31 12.06
CA PHE A 86 14.13 14.64 12.37
C PHE A 86 14.78 15.75 11.53
N ILE A 87 16.09 15.69 11.31
CA ILE A 87 16.80 16.64 10.44
C ILE A 87 16.28 16.57 9.01
N GLY A 88 16.05 15.35 8.51
CA GLY A 88 15.42 15.13 7.20
C GLY A 88 14.02 15.73 7.09
N MET A 89 13.18 15.56 8.11
CA MET A 89 11.83 16.13 8.11
C MET A 89 11.83 17.66 8.13
N ILE A 90 12.71 18.26 8.93
CA ILE A 90 12.83 19.71 9.05
C ILE A 90 13.29 20.33 7.72
N SER A 91 14.34 19.76 7.09
CA SER A 91 14.81 20.22 5.78
C SER A 91 13.74 20.12 4.69
N TYR A 92 12.94 19.06 4.69
CA TYR A 92 11.81 18.93 3.77
C TYR A 92 10.74 20.00 3.98
N TYR A 93 10.40 20.30 5.24
CA TYR A 93 9.41 21.32 5.56
C TYR A 93 9.84 22.71 5.06
N TYR A 94 11.11 23.07 5.26
CA TYR A 94 11.67 24.32 4.73
C TYR A 94 11.66 24.37 3.20
N TYR A 95 12.00 23.27 2.53
CA TYR A 95 11.97 23.20 1.07
C TYR A 95 10.55 23.39 0.51
N HIS A 96 9.54 22.80 1.15
CA HIS A 96 8.15 22.94 0.71
C HIS A 96 7.58 24.34 0.91
N ILE A 97 7.88 25.01 2.02
CA ILE A 97 7.44 26.40 2.24
C ILE A 97 7.96 27.30 1.12
N ASN A 98 9.23 27.13 0.74
CA ASN A 98 9.85 27.94 -0.31
C ASN A 98 9.21 27.68 -1.69
N ILE A 99 8.85 26.43 -2.00
CA ILE A 99 8.17 26.10 -3.26
C ILE A 99 6.73 26.59 -3.30
N VAL A 100 5.98 26.45 -2.21
CA VAL A 100 4.57 26.89 -2.16
C VAL A 100 4.48 28.40 -2.34
N ASN A 101 5.42 29.15 -1.76
CA ASN A 101 5.50 30.60 -1.93
C ASN A 101 5.89 31.02 -3.37
N MET A 102 6.60 30.17 -4.11
CA MET A 102 6.97 30.41 -5.52
C MET A 102 5.90 29.93 -6.52
N THR A 103 4.95 29.08 -6.11
CA THR A 103 3.99 28.42 -7.00
C THR A 103 2.56 28.96 -6.90
N SER A 104 2.30 29.94 -6.02
CA SER A 104 1.03 30.68 -5.99
C SER A 104 0.71 31.41 -7.30
N GLU A 105 1.71 31.63 -8.17
CA GLU A 105 1.54 32.16 -9.53
C GLU A 105 1.08 31.10 -10.57
N ASN A 106 1.09 29.81 -10.23
CA ASN A 106 0.79 28.71 -11.16
C ASN A 106 -0.59 28.06 -10.93
N LEU A 107 -1.65 28.87 -10.95
CA LEU A 107 -3.05 28.44 -11.05
C LEU A 107 -3.35 27.52 -12.28
N ASN A 108 -2.40 27.36 -13.20
CA ASN A 108 -2.56 26.57 -14.43
C ASN A 108 -2.48 25.05 -14.24
N MET A 109 -1.87 24.55 -13.17
CA MET A 109 -1.75 23.09 -12.94
C MET A 109 -3.09 22.43 -12.61
N TRP A 110 -3.99 23.15 -11.93
CA TRP A 110 -5.31 22.64 -11.58
C TRP A 110 -6.21 22.49 -12.81
N ASN A 111 -6.05 23.37 -13.80
CA ASN A 111 -6.79 23.31 -15.06
C ASN A 111 -6.30 22.15 -15.96
N LEU A 112 -5.00 21.83 -15.93
CA LEU A 112 -4.42 20.65 -16.60
C LEU A 112 -4.92 19.33 -16.00
N LEU A 113 -4.99 19.23 -14.67
CA LEU A 113 -5.53 18.02 -14.02
C LEU A 113 -7.02 17.82 -14.35
N LYS A 114 -7.80 18.91 -14.43
CA LYS A 114 -9.21 18.84 -14.80
C LYS A 114 -9.43 18.43 -16.26
N SER A 115 -8.55 18.83 -17.18
CA SER A 115 -8.62 18.42 -18.59
C SER A 115 -8.23 16.96 -18.78
N ILE A 116 -7.26 16.45 -18.02
CA ILE A 116 -6.88 15.02 -18.01
C ILE A 116 -8.04 14.15 -17.53
N ASN A 117 -8.71 14.51 -16.42
CA ASN A 117 -9.84 13.74 -15.89
C ASN A 117 -11.04 13.68 -16.87
N MET A 118 -11.28 14.75 -17.63
CA MET A 118 -12.31 14.76 -18.67
C MET A 118 -11.91 13.94 -19.90
N MET A 119 -10.62 13.89 -20.24
CA MET A 119 -10.10 13.09 -21.36
C MET A 119 -10.21 11.59 -21.06
N GLU A 120 -9.89 11.16 -19.83
CA GLU A 120 -9.94 9.75 -19.41
C GLU A 120 -11.36 9.17 -19.40
N LEU A 121 -12.34 9.93 -18.90
CA LEU A 121 -13.75 9.53 -18.96
C LEU A 121 -14.23 9.38 -20.42
N LYS A 122 -13.78 10.27 -21.32
CA LYS A 122 -14.15 10.21 -22.73
C LYS A 122 -13.58 8.96 -23.42
N ILE A 123 -12.36 8.56 -23.07
CA ILE A 123 -11.70 7.35 -23.61
C ILE A 123 -12.42 6.07 -23.16
N LEU A 124 -12.92 6.02 -21.92
CA LEU A 124 -13.74 4.91 -21.41
C LEU A 124 -15.04 4.71 -22.21
N PHE A 125 -15.66 5.80 -22.67
CA PHE A 125 -16.88 5.73 -23.49
C PHE A 125 -16.61 5.55 -25.00
N LEU A 126 -15.41 5.89 -25.48
CA LEU A 126 -15.07 5.80 -26.91
C LEU A 126 -14.94 4.35 -27.42
N ASN A 127 -14.53 3.40 -26.57
CA ASN A 127 -14.35 2.00 -26.94
C ASN A 127 -15.27 1.05 -26.15
N LEU A 128 -16.58 1.22 -26.32
CA LEU A 128 -17.63 0.36 -25.71
C LEU A 128 -17.44 -1.14 -26.00
N SER A 129 -16.88 -1.52 -27.15
CA SER A 129 -16.60 -2.92 -27.48
C SER A 129 -15.51 -3.53 -26.59
N VAL A 130 -14.45 -2.78 -26.32
CA VAL A 130 -13.33 -3.22 -25.48
C VAL A 130 -13.77 -3.29 -24.01
N SER A 131 -14.56 -2.33 -23.53
CA SER A 131 -15.04 -2.34 -22.14
C SER A 131 -15.99 -3.52 -21.86
N VAL A 132 -16.88 -3.85 -22.79
CA VAL A 132 -17.75 -5.04 -22.68
C VAL A 132 -16.93 -6.34 -22.71
N PHE A 133 -15.92 -6.43 -23.57
CA PHE A 133 -15.02 -7.59 -23.59
C PHE A 133 -14.27 -7.75 -22.26
N MET A 134 -13.74 -6.66 -21.69
CA MET A 134 -13.04 -6.69 -20.40
C MET A 134 -13.97 -7.09 -19.24
N LEU A 135 -15.23 -6.63 -19.24
CA LEU A 135 -16.23 -7.03 -18.25
C LEU A 135 -16.51 -8.54 -18.32
N LEU A 136 -16.73 -9.09 -19.51
CA LEU A 136 -16.95 -10.53 -19.72
C LEU A 136 -15.71 -11.35 -19.31
N TYR A 137 -14.52 -10.88 -19.67
CA TYR A 137 -13.27 -11.53 -19.29
C TYR A 137 -13.11 -11.60 -17.77
N LEU A 138 -13.28 -10.48 -17.06
CA LEU A 138 -13.18 -10.44 -15.59
C LEU A 138 -14.25 -11.34 -14.92
N PHE A 139 -15.46 -11.37 -15.47
CA PHE A 139 -16.53 -12.24 -14.98
C PHE A 139 -16.18 -13.73 -15.12
N ILE A 140 -15.68 -14.14 -16.29
CA ILE A 140 -15.22 -15.52 -16.52
C ILE A 140 -14.06 -15.88 -15.58
N MET A 141 -13.08 -14.98 -15.42
CA MET A 141 -11.94 -15.22 -14.51
C MET A 141 -12.38 -15.40 -13.06
N MET A 142 -13.39 -14.67 -12.60
CA MET A 142 -13.95 -14.86 -11.25
C MET A 142 -14.58 -16.25 -11.08
N ILE A 143 -15.34 -16.72 -12.07
CA ILE A 143 -15.95 -18.07 -12.03
C ILE A 143 -14.87 -19.14 -11.99
N ILE A 144 -13.85 -19.02 -12.84
CA ILE A 144 -12.74 -19.98 -12.92
C ILE A 144 -11.95 -20.00 -11.60
N THR A 145 -11.64 -18.85 -11.01
CA THR A 145 -10.89 -18.80 -9.75
C THR A 145 -11.66 -19.45 -8.60
N VAL A 146 -12.98 -19.24 -8.49
CA VAL A 146 -13.83 -19.92 -7.49
C VAL A 146 -13.87 -21.44 -7.72
N MET A 147 -13.94 -21.89 -8.98
CA MET A 147 -13.89 -23.32 -9.31
C MET A 147 -12.53 -23.97 -8.99
N ILE A 148 -11.43 -23.22 -9.11
CA ILE A 148 -10.09 -23.70 -8.72
C ILE A 148 -9.98 -23.77 -7.20
N LEU A 149 -10.45 -22.74 -6.49
CA LEU A 149 -10.35 -22.67 -5.02
C LEU A 149 -11.19 -23.75 -4.32
N SER A 150 -12.33 -24.15 -4.87
CA SER A 150 -13.21 -25.17 -4.25
C SER A 150 -12.64 -26.60 -4.26
N LYS A 151 -11.56 -26.87 -5.01
CA LYS A 151 -10.97 -28.22 -5.12
C LYS A 151 -10.00 -28.58 -3.99
N ASN A 152 -9.49 -27.62 -3.23
CA ASN A 152 -8.47 -27.88 -2.21
C ASN A 152 -9.06 -27.81 -0.80
N ASN A 153 -9.70 -28.89 -0.36
CA ASN A 153 -10.14 -29.09 1.04
C ASN A 153 -8.98 -29.48 1.99
N VAL A 154 -7.73 -29.40 1.53
CA VAL A 154 -6.56 -29.69 2.37
C VAL A 154 -6.38 -28.52 3.34
N PRO A 155 -6.30 -28.76 4.66
CA PRO A 155 -6.08 -27.68 5.61
C PRO A 155 -4.76 -26.96 5.29
N LEU A 156 -4.78 -25.62 5.35
CA LEU A 156 -3.59 -24.76 5.17
C LEU A 156 -2.42 -25.16 6.09
N ARG A 157 -2.70 -25.90 7.17
CA ARG A 157 -1.71 -26.51 8.08
C ARG A 157 -1.78 -28.03 7.98
N GLN A 158 -0.63 -28.69 7.85
CA GLN A 158 -0.54 -30.12 8.15
C GLN A 158 -0.92 -30.32 9.63
N MET A 159 -1.93 -31.16 9.90
CA MET A 159 -2.16 -31.67 11.24
C MET A 159 -1.05 -32.68 11.54
N ASN A 160 0.08 -32.21 12.08
CA ASN A 160 1.01 -33.09 12.77
C ASN A 160 0.29 -33.58 14.02
N TYR A 161 -0.34 -34.75 13.93
CA TYR A 161 -0.68 -35.54 15.08
C TYR A 161 0.65 -36.01 15.67
N GLU A 162 1.19 -35.28 16.65
CA GLU A 162 2.19 -35.83 17.55
C GLU A 162 1.56 -37.05 18.24
N LYS A 163 1.87 -38.24 17.73
CA LYS A 163 1.65 -39.50 18.43
C LYS A 163 2.71 -39.60 19.52
N ASN A 164 2.50 -38.87 20.61
CA ASN A 164 3.24 -39.11 21.85
C ASN A 164 2.50 -40.23 22.61
N PHE A 165 2.98 -41.46 22.40
CA PHE A 165 2.86 -42.56 23.36
C PHE A 165 4.22 -42.73 24.04
#